data_AF-A0A955UY73-F1
#
_entry.id   AF-A0A955UY73-F1
#
_cell.length_a   1.000
_cell.length_b   1.000
_cell.length_c   1.000
_cell.angle_alpha   90.00
_cell.angle_beta   90.00
_cell.angle_gamma   90.00
#
_symmetry.space_group_name_H-M   'P 1'
#
loop_
_entity.id
_entity.type
_entity.pdbx_description
1 polymer ?
#
loop_
_entity_poly.entity_id
_entity_poly.type
_entity_poly.pdbx_seq_one_letter_code
_entity_poly.pdbx_strand_id
1 'polypeptide(L)'
;MSLAQRGALNLATQHLEAGEYALAIRKADQALIYAEATPEVEAHATFLKALALEGLGRLHEAARLYRYLAQQYAQTAWGFQAAGRLDELASDGYGWNLGQRADEADGERRSVVSLVVDRPWLAHPVEIFYPPALQSQGVEGYVIVRVRSDERGELTGFEVLEASHPEFAASARASISRFRMVPSELVDEDPPLTKTLRLEFSLAGED
;
A
#
# COMPACT_ATOMS: atom_id res chain seq x y z
N MET A 1 -23.38 -1.33 16.81
CA MET A 1 -23.21 -2.73 16.36
C MET A 1 -24.53 -3.49 16.38
N SER A 2 -24.95 -4.06 15.26
CA SER A 2 -26.20 -4.82 15.10
C SER A 2 -26.04 -6.32 15.46
N LEU A 3 -27.16 -7.03 15.66
CA LEU A 3 -27.16 -8.49 15.86
C LEU A 3 -26.53 -9.25 14.67
N ALA A 4 -26.76 -8.78 13.44
CA ALA A 4 -26.18 -9.37 12.23
C ALA A 4 -24.65 -9.16 12.17
N GLN A 5 -24.17 -7.95 12.51
CA GLN A 5 -22.73 -7.66 12.62
C GLN A 5 -22.07 -8.54 13.68
N ARG A 6 -22.72 -8.70 14.84
CA ARG A 6 -22.23 -9.59 15.92
C ARG A 6 -22.15 -11.04 15.50
N GLY A 7 -23.17 -11.55 14.82
CA GLY A 7 -23.17 -12.90 14.28
C GLY A 7 -22.04 -13.11 13.27
N ALA A 8 -21.86 -12.17 12.34
CA ALA A 8 -20.82 -12.27 11.32
C ALA A 8 -19.41 -12.22 11.91
N LEU A 9 -19.14 -11.32 12.88
CA LEU A 9 -17.86 -11.25 13.57
C LEU A 9 -17.55 -12.53 14.37
N ASN A 10 -18.53 -13.06 15.12
CA ASN A 10 -18.36 -14.33 15.83
C ASN A 10 -18.03 -15.49 14.89
N LEU A 11 -18.72 -15.58 13.74
CA LEU A 11 -18.42 -16.60 12.74
C LEU A 11 -17.05 -16.39 12.10
N ALA A 12 -16.63 -15.14 11.88
CA ALA A 12 -15.29 -14.83 11.38
C ALA A 12 -14.21 -15.31 12.36
N THR A 13 -14.39 -15.06 13.65
CA THR A 13 -13.49 -15.55 14.71
C THR A 13 -13.44 -17.08 14.73
N GLN A 14 -14.59 -17.77 14.71
CA GLN A 14 -14.63 -19.23 14.71
C GLN A 14 -13.89 -19.85 13.52
N HIS A 15 -14.11 -19.32 12.31
CA HIS A 15 -13.39 -19.81 11.13
C HIS A 15 -11.88 -19.51 11.21
N LEU A 16 -11.50 -18.41 11.83
CA LEU A 16 -10.09 -18.07 12.04
C LEU A 16 -9.40 -19.07 12.98
N GLU A 17 -10.05 -19.40 14.10
CA GLU A 17 -9.58 -20.41 15.05
C GLU A 17 -9.53 -21.82 14.43
N ALA A 18 -10.43 -22.11 13.50
CA ALA A 18 -10.46 -23.36 12.75
C ALA A 18 -9.44 -23.44 11.59
N GLY A 19 -8.69 -22.36 11.31
CA GLY A 19 -7.76 -22.29 10.18
C GLY A 19 -8.45 -22.12 8.81
N GLU A 20 -9.77 -21.88 8.79
CA GLU A 20 -10.57 -21.67 7.58
C GLU A 20 -10.49 -20.20 7.14
N TYR A 21 -9.28 -19.71 6.89
CA TYR A 21 -8.99 -18.29 6.71
C TYR A 21 -9.78 -17.61 5.58
N ALA A 22 -10.03 -18.30 4.46
CA ALA A 22 -10.83 -17.75 3.37
C ALA A 22 -12.30 -17.52 3.78
N LEU A 23 -12.86 -18.37 4.64
CA LEU A 23 -14.20 -18.20 5.20
C LEU A 23 -14.22 -17.09 6.26
N ALA A 24 -13.18 -17.01 7.10
CA ALA A 24 -13.02 -15.92 8.06
C ALA A 24 -13.04 -14.54 7.37
N ILE A 25 -12.31 -14.37 6.26
CA ILE A 25 -12.32 -13.13 5.46
C ILE A 25 -13.74 -12.80 4.97
N ARG A 26 -14.44 -13.79 4.39
CA ARG A 26 -15.81 -13.57 3.90
C ARG A 26 -16.76 -13.14 5.01
N LYS A 27 -16.66 -13.74 6.20
CA LYS A 27 -17.49 -13.38 7.35
C LYS A 27 -17.15 -12.00 7.90
N ALA A 28 -15.86 -11.62 7.90
CA ALA A 28 -15.43 -10.27 8.24
C ALA A 28 -15.97 -9.22 7.26
N ASP A 29 -15.87 -9.45 5.94
CA ASP A 29 -16.47 -8.56 4.92
C ASP A 29 -18.00 -8.48 5.06
N GLN A 30 -18.68 -9.59 5.38
CA GLN A 30 -20.12 -9.57 5.66
C GLN A 30 -20.49 -8.64 6.83
N ALA A 31 -19.65 -8.57 7.88
CA ALA A 31 -19.88 -7.66 9.01
C ALA A 31 -19.85 -6.18 8.60
N LEU A 32 -19.09 -5.82 7.56
CA LEU A 32 -19.01 -4.45 7.05
C LEU A 32 -20.22 -4.06 6.19
N ILE A 33 -20.95 -5.04 5.64
CA ILE A 33 -22.04 -4.81 4.68
C ILE A 33 -23.41 -4.63 5.38
N TYR A 34 -23.66 -5.26 6.53
CA TYR A 34 -25.01 -5.40 7.09
C TYR A 34 -25.69 -4.10 7.57
N ALA A 35 -24.93 -3.10 8.02
CA ALA A 35 -25.42 -1.82 8.52
C ALA A 35 -24.26 -0.82 8.57
N GLU A 36 -24.53 0.47 8.79
CA GLU A 36 -23.48 1.47 9.03
C GLU A 36 -22.52 0.96 10.12
N ALA A 37 -21.29 0.66 9.71
CA ALA A 37 -20.31 0.05 10.59
C ALA A 37 -19.81 1.15 11.54
N THR A 38 -20.01 0.94 12.84
CA THR A 38 -19.34 1.78 13.83
C THR A 38 -17.83 1.59 13.70
N PRO A 39 -17.00 2.60 14.02
CA PRO A 39 -15.54 2.48 13.93
C PRO A 39 -14.97 1.24 14.62
N GLU A 40 -15.58 0.82 15.73
CA GLU A 40 -15.20 -0.39 16.45
C GLU A 40 -15.50 -1.71 15.70
N VAL A 41 -16.61 -1.76 14.95
CA VAL A 41 -16.99 -2.93 14.14
C VAL A 41 -16.08 -3.01 12.90
N GLU A 42 -15.80 -1.87 12.30
CA GLU A 42 -14.90 -1.76 11.15
C GLU A 42 -13.47 -2.18 11.54
N ALA A 43 -12.98 -1.70 12.68
CA ALA A 43 -11.68 -2.06 13.20
C ALA A 43 -11.60 -3.57 13.52
N HIS A 44 -12.64 -4.13 14.18
CA HIS A 44 -12.68 -5.56 14.51
C HIS A 44 -12.70 -6.44 13.25
N ALA A 45 -13.60 -6.16 12.30
CA ALA A 45 -13.70 -6.94 11.06
C ALA A 45 -12.40 -6.88 10.25
N THR A 46 -11.81 -5.69 10.14
CA THR A 46 -10.55 -5.48 9.41
C THR A 46 -9.40 -6.20 10.09
N PHE A 47 -9.37 -6.26 11.42
CA PHE A 47 -8.35 -7.00 12.18
C PHE A 47 -8.45 -8.51 11.96
N LEU A 48 -9.67 -9.07 12.01
CA LEU A 48 -9.90 -10.48 11.72
C LEU A 48 -9.49 -10.85 10.29
N LYS A 49 -9.77 -9.95 9.32
CA LYS A 49 -9.32 -10.10 7.94
C LYS A 49 -7.80 -10.08 7.82
N ALA A 50 -7.12 -9.22 8.56
CA ALA A 50 -5.66 -9.16 8.60
C ALA A 50 -5.04 -10.46 9.15
N LEU A 51 -5.56 -10.97 10.26
CA LEU A 51 -5.13 -12.25 10.85
C LEU A 51 -5.36 -13.43 9.90
N ALA A 52 -6.50 -13.46 9.20
CA ALA A 52 -6.78 -14.52 8.24
C ALA A 52 -5.85 -14.46 7.01
N LEU A 53 -5.51 -13.25 6.53
CA LEU A 53 -4.52 -13.06 5.47
C LEU A 53 -3.13 -13.51 5.91
N GLU A 54 -2.76 -13.23 7.16
CA GLU A 54 -1.51 -13.68 7.75
C GLU A 54 -1.44 -15.21 7.81
N GLY A 55 -2.49 -15.87 8.29
CA GLY A 55 -2.61 -17.34 8.31
C GLY A 55 -2.55 -17.99 6.91
N LEU A 56 -2.94 -17.26 5.86
CA LEU A 56 -2.78 -17.68 4.46
C LEU A 56 -1.37 -17.43 3.90
N GLY A 57 -0.44 -16.87 4.68
CA GLY A 57 0.88 -16.45 4.22
C GLY A 57 0.87 -15.18 3.35
N ARG A 58 -0.26 -14.46 3.27
CA ARG A 58 -0.40 -13.21 2.50
C ARG A 58 0.08 -12.00 3.32
N LEU A 59 1.32 -12.10 3.81
CA LEU A 59 1.90 -11.20 4.81
C LEU A 59 1.92 -9.72 4.37
N HIS A 60 2.19 -9.45 3.08
CA HIS A 60 2.16 -8.10 2.52
C HIS A 60 0.78 -7.43 2.67
N GLU A 61 -0.29 -8.20 2.49
CA GLU A 61 -1.67 -7.70 2.57
C GLU A 61 -2.13 -7.57 4.01
N ALA A 62 -1.77 -8.54 4.86
CA ALA A 62 -1.99 -8.47 6.30
C ALA A 62 -1.34 -7.22 6.90
N ALA A 63 -0.05 -6.96 6.58
CA ALA A 63 0.68 -5.80 7.09
C ALA A 63 0.05 -4.46 6.67
N ARG A 64 -0.52 -4.36 5.46
CA ARG A 64 -1.25 -3.15 5.05
C ARG A 64 -2.49 -2.91 5.90
N LEU A 65 -3.26 -3.96 6.18
CA LEU A 65 -4.44 -3.85 7.03
C LEU A 65 -4.07 -3.54 8.48
N TYR A 66 -3.00 -4.14 9.01
CA TYR A 66 -2.52 -3.80 10.34
C TYR A 66 -2.05 -2.34 10.44
N ARG A 67 -1.33 -1.84 9.42
CA ARG A 67 -0.90 -0.43 9.38
C ARG A 67 -2.09 0.52 9.32
N TYR A 68 -3.07 0.19 8.49
CA TYR A 68 -4.32 0.95 8.41
C TYR A 68 -5.04 1.01 9.76
N LEU A 69 -5.14 -0.12 10.47
CA LEU A 69 -5.74 -0.19 11.80
C LEU A 69 -4.97 0.62 12.84
N ALA A 70 -3.64 0.50 12.85
CA ALA A 70 -2.78 1.22 13.78
C ALA A 70 -2.82 2.75 13.55
N GLN A 71 -3.05 3.21 12.31
CA GLN A 71 -3.13 4.63 11.98
C GLN A 71 -4.52 5.22 12.16
N GLN A 72 -5.55 4.58 11.60
CA GLN A 72 -6.91 5.13 11.54
C GLN A 72 -7.74 4.76 12.77
N TYR A 73 -7.41 3.67 13.45
CA TYR A 73 -8.15 3.15 14.62
C TYR A 73 -7.24 2.97 15.83
N ALA A 74 -6.18 3.79 15.95
CA ALA A 74 -5.19 3.74 17.03
C ALA A 74 -5.80 3.72 18.45
N GLN A 75 -6.96 4.38 18.61
CA GLN A 75 -7.67 4.50 19.89
C GLN A 75 -8.56 3.29 20.21
N THR A 76 -8.65 2.31 19.31
CA THR A 76 -9.39 1.07 19.53
C THR A 76 -8.47 -0.05 19.99
N ALA A 77 -9.02 -1.04 20.68
CA ALA A 77 -8.27 -2.25 21.07
C ALA A 77 -7.61 -2.93 19.85
N TRP A 78 -8.29 -2.92 18.70
CA TRP A 78 -7.83 -3.54 17.46
C TRP A 78 -6.68 -2.78 16.80
N GLY A 79 -6.67 -1.45 16.88
CA GLY A 79 -5.54 -0.64 16.41
C GLY A 79 -4.28 -0.89 17.23
N PHE A 80 -4.42 -0.99 18.56
CA PHE A 80 -3.31 -1.34 19.45
C PHE A 80 -2.79 -2.76 19.17
N GLN A 81 -3.68 -3.74 19.04
CA GLN A 81 -3.29 -5.12 18.69
C GLN A 81 -2.64 -5.20 17.31
N ALA A 82 -3.11 -4.44 16.33
CA ALA A 82 -2.52 -4.36 14.99
C ALA A 82 -1.09 -3.80 15.01
N ALA A 83 -0.82 -2.80 15.84
CA ALA A 83 0.54 -2.28 16.04
C ALA A 83 1.47 -3.36 16.62
N GLY A 84 1.00 -4.14 17.60
CA GLY A 84 1.73 -5.29 18.13
C GLY A 84 2.02 -6.36 17.06
N ARG A 85 1.05 -6.71 16.21
CA ARG A 85 1.26 -7.65 15.10
C ARG A 85 2.29 -7.16 14.09
N LEU A 86 2.35 -5.85 13.81
CA LEU A 86 3.37 -5.29 12.92
C LEU A 86 4.78 -5.45 13.48
N ASP A 87 4.95 -5.26 14.79
CA ASP A 87 6.23 -5.46 15.48
C ASP A 87 6.68 -6.93 15.44
N GLU A 88 5.75 -7.86 15.70
CA GLU A 88 6.00 -9.30 15.60
C GLU A 88 6.40 -9.73 14.17
N LEU A 89 5.66 -9.24 13.15
CA LEU A 89 5.96 -9.52 11.74
C LEU A 89 7.31 -8.94 11.28
N ALA A 90 7.76 -7.85 11.90
CA ALA A 90 9.08 -7.28 11.65
C ALA A 90 10.21 -8.08 12.33
N SER A 91 9.91 -8.72 13.47
CA SER A 91 10.88 -9.44 14.30
C SER A 91 11.17 -10.87 13.83
N ASP A 92 10.23 -11.57 13.19
CA ASP A 92 10.35 -13.00 12.81
C ASP A 92 11.28 -13.27 11.58
N GLY A 93 12.17 -12.34 11.23
CA GLY A 93 13.25 -12.58 10.25
C GLY A 93 12.85 -12.56 8.77
N TYR A 94 11.58 -12.28 8.44
CA TYR A 94 11.20 -11.86 7.08
C TYR A 94 11.50 -10.37 6.94
N GLY A 95 12.72 -10.04 6.51
CA GLY A 95 13.24 -8.69 6.36
C GLY A 95 12.37 -7.76 5.50
N TRP A 96 11.36 -7.19 6.13
CA TRP A 96 10.85 -5.89 5.81
C TRP A 96 11.77 -4.88 6.48
N ASN A 97 12.46 -4.06 5.69
CA ASN A 97 13.06 -2.83 6.22
C ASN A 97 11.91 -1.88 6.62
N LEU A 98 11.29 -2.14 7.77
CA LEU A 98 10.69 -1.12 8.60
C LEU A 98 11.84 -0.48 9.35
N GLY A 99 12.44 0.53 8.71
CA GLY A 99 13.27 1.49 9.41
C GLY A 99 12.40 2.17 10.44
N GLN A 100 12.51 1.73 11.69
CA GLN A 100 12.25 2.54 12.88
C GLN A 100 12.94 1.85 14.05
N ARG A 101 14.24 2.07 14.13
CA ARG A 101 14.89 2.13 15.43
C ARG A 101 14.47 3.47 16.01
N ALA A 102 13.50 3.43 16.92
CA ALA A 102 13.20 4.54 17.80
C ALA A 102 14.46 4.82 18.63
N ASP A 103 15.19 5.87 18.26
CA ASP A 103 15.69 6.90 19.17
C ASP A 103 16.33 8.02 18.33
N GLU A 104 16.37 9.21 18.89
CA GLU A 104 17.06 10.42 18.39
C GLU A 104 16.30 11.29 17.36
N ALA A 105 15.51 12.18 17.97
CA ALA A 105 15.23 13.55 17.56
C ALA A 105 16.16 14.17 16.50
N ASP A 106 15.61 14.52 15.34
CA ASP A 106 15.75 15.82 14.66
C ASP A 106 14.80 15.84 13.45
N GLY A 107 14.24 17.01 13.11
CA GLY A 107 13.06 17.18 12.23
C GLY A 107 13.02 16.33 10.94
N GLU A 108 12.00 15.48 10.82
CA GLU A 108 11.80 14.63 9.63
C GLU A 108 11.23 15.43 8.46
N ARG A 109 12.10 15.74 7.49
CA ARG A 109 11.73 16.22 6.15
C ARG A 109 10.85 15.18 5.45
N ARG A 110 9.56 15.47 5.30
CA ARG A 110 8.61 14.58 4.62
C ARG A 110 9.02 14.39 3.16
N SER A 111 9.42 13.19 2.77
CA SER A 111 9.73 12.91 1.37
C SER A 111 8.44 12.72 0.56
N VAL A 112 8.29 13.48 -0.52
CA VAL A 112 7.13 13.40 -1.42
C VAL A 112 7.63 13.12 -2.83
N VAL A 113 7.14 12.05 -3.43
CA VAL A 113 7.37 11.81 -4.86
C VAL A 113 6.14 12.31 -5.60
N SER A 114 6.31 13.40 -6.35
CA SER A 114 5.27 13.99 -7.16
C SER A 114 5.31 13.37 -8.56
N LEU A 115 4.19 12.80 -8.98
CA LEU A 115 4.04 12.25 -10.32
C LEU A 115 3.41 13.33 -11.21
N VAL A 116 4.21 13.97 -12.07
CA VAL A 116 3.68 14.93 -13.04
C VAL A 116 3.25 14.16 -14.28
N VAL A 117 1.95 13.95 -14.39
CA VAL A 117 1.29 13.32 -15.55
C VAL A 117 0.35 14.30 -16.23
N ASP A 118 0.47 14.39 -17.56
CA ASP A 118 -0.56 15.03 -18.37
C ASP A 118 -1.74 14.03 -18.50
N ARG A 119 -2.79 14.21 -17.66
CA ARG A 119 -4.11 13.54 -17.69
C ARG A 119 -4.16 12.02 -17.37
N PRO A 120 -5.34 11.40 -17.08
CA PRO A 120 -5.48 10.29 -16.12
C PRO A 120 -5.40 8.90 -16.76
N TRP A 121 -4.27 8.56 -17.37
CA TRP A 121 -4.05 7.22 -17.93
C TRP A 121 -3.46 6.24 -16.90
N LEU A 122 -3.30 6.66 -15.65
CA LEU A 122 -2.96 5.79 -14.51
C LEU A 122 -4.23 5.41 -13.76
N ALA A 123 -4.44 4.11 -13.61
CA ALA A 123 -5.61 3.61 -12.88
C ALA A 123 -5.55 3.97 -11.39
N HIS A 124 -4.34 4.08 -10.82
CA HIS A 124 -4.11 4.40 -9.41
C HIS A 124 -2.79 5.19 -9.25
N PRO A 125 -2.70 6.08 -8.24
CA PRO A 125 -1.42 6.67 -7.86
C PRO A 125 -0.45 5.57 -7.41
N VAL A 126 0.76 5.56 -7.95
CA VAL A 126 1.78 4.57 -7.61
C VAL A 126 2.71 5.15 -6.56
N GLU A 127 2.84 4.45 -5.43
CA GLU A 127 3.85 4.78 -4.42
C GLU A 127 5.25 4.44 -4.97
N ILE A 128 6.05 5.48 -5.19
CA ILE A 128 7.44 5.37 -5.59
C ILE A 128 8.30 5.68 -4.37
N PHE A 129 9.27 4.81 -4.10
CA PHE A 129 10.07 4.92 -2.88
C PHE A 129 11.23 5.90 -3.09
N TYR A 130 11.46 6.78 -2.14
CA TYR A 130 12.68 7.58 -2.14
C TYR A 130 13.87 6.70 -1.78
N PRO A 131 14.99 6.72 -2.53
CA PRO A 131 16.20 5.98 -2.14
C PRO A 131 16.71 6.49 -0.78
N PRO A 132 16.89 5.64 0.24
CA PRO A 132 17.22 6.07 1.59
C PRO A 132 18.56 6.84 1.64
N ALA A 133 19.54 6.40 0.85
CA ALA A 133 20.83 7.09 0.72
C ALA A 133 20.67 8.54 0.23
N LEU A 134 19.79 8.79 -0.73
CA LEU A 134 19.54 10.13 -1.26
C LEU A 134 18.64 10.98 -0.35
N GLN A 135 17.67 10.34 0.31
CA GLN A 135 16.81 10.98 1.29
C GLN A 135 17.63 11.53 2.46
N SER A 136 18.48 10.71 3.07
CA SER A 136 19.34 11.13 4.19
C SER A 136 20.36 12.21 3.77
N GLN A 137 20.70 12.28 2.49
CA GLN A 137 21.59 13.32 1.93
C GLN A 137 20.86 14.58 1.49
N GLY A 138 19.53 14.62 1.55
CA GLY A 138 18.77 15.78 1.09
C GLY A 138 18.76 15.95 -0.44
N VAL A 139 19.09 14.90 -1.20
CA VAL A 139 19.29 14.99 -2.65
C VAL A 139 17.96 14.82 -3.34
N GLU A 140 17.46 15.87 -3.98
CA GLU A 140 16.25 15.91 -4.81
C GLU A 140 16.55 15.66 -6.28
N GLY A 141 15.53 15.33 -7.07
CA GLY A 141 15.75 15.03 -8.48
C GLY A 141 14.53 14.58 -9.25
N TYR A 142 14.77 13.99 -10.42
CA TYR A 142 13.71 13.51 -11.28
C TYR A 142 14.14 12.29 -12.09
N VAL A 143 13.15 11.57 -12.60
CA VAL A 143 13.31 10.50 -13.58
C VAL A 143 12.27 10.66 -14.66
N ILE A 144 12.70 10.61 -15.91
CA ILE A 144 11.83 10.54 -17.06
C ILE A 144 11.82 9.11 -17.56
N VAL A 145 10.64 8.50 -17.60
CA VAL A 145 10.47 7.11 -18.03
C VAL A 145 9.46 7.02 -19.15
N ARG A 146 9.68 6.09 -20.07
CA ARG A 146 8.74 5.70 -21.11
C ARG A 146 8.13 4.35 -20.73
N VAL A 147 6.83 4.33 -20.56
CA VAL A 147 6.03 3.13 -20.31
C VAL A 147 5.29 2.73 -21.57
N ARG A 148 5.11 1.41 -21.75
CA ARG A 148 4.24 0.82 -22.75
C ARG A 148 3.24 -0.10 -22.07
N SER A 149 1.96 0.01 -22.41
CA SER A 149 0.93 -0.93 -21.96
C SER A 149 0.22 -1.62 -23.12
N ASP A 150 -0.35 -2.78 -22.83
CA ASP A 150 -1.28 -3.46 -23.72
C ASP A 150 -2.73 -2.94 -23.58
N GLU A 151 -3.65 -3.60 -24.28
CA GLU A 151 -5.08 -3.29 -24.32
C GLU A 151 -5.75 -3.39 -22.93
N ARG A 152 -5.19 -4.21 -22.03
CA ARG A 152 -5.68 -4.45 -20.66
C ARG A 152 -5.13 -3.46 -19.64
N GLY A 153 -4.24 -2.55 -20.08
CA GLY A 153 -3.54 -1.63 -19.20
C GLY A 153 -2.39 -2.27 -18.43
N GLU A 154 -1.96 -3.48 -18.81
CA GLU A 154 -0.77 -4.13 -18.25
C GLU A 154 0.48 -3.55 -18.88
N LEU A 155 1.48 -3.19 -18.06
CA LEU A 155 2.74 -2.67 -18.58
C LEU A 155 3.54 -3.77 -19.27
N THR A 156 3.76 -3.61 -20.57
CA THR A 156 4.56 -4.49 -21.42
C THR A 156 5.97 -3.96 -21.66
N GLY A 157 6.23 -2.69 -21.35
CA GLY A 157 7.56 -2.10 -21.50
C GLY A 157 7.83 -0.93 -20.58
N PHE A 158 9.09 -0.79 -20.20
CA PHE A 158 9.59 0.34 -19.41
C PHE A 158 11.02 0.65 -19.76
N GLU A 159 11.27 1.93 -20.00
CA GLU A 159 12.57 2.44 -20.34
C GLU A 159 12.81 3.73 -19.58
N VAL A 160 13.96 3.84 -18.93
CA VAL A 160 14.39 5.11 -18.35
C VAL A 160 15.01 5.93 -19.47
N LEU A 161 14.38 7.06 -19.80
CA LEU A 161 14.89 7.99 -20.82
C LEU A 161 15.97 8.88 -20.22
N GLU A 162 15.73 9.38 -19.01
CA GLU A 162 16.61 10.31 -18.32
C GLU A 162 16.43 10.16 -16.81
N ALA A 163 17.50 10.39 -16.05
CA ALA A 163 17.42 10.46 -14.60
C ALA A 163 18.48 11.43 -14.08
N SER A 164 18.10 12.27 -13.11
CA SER A 164 19.05 13.16 -12.46
C SER A 164 20.04 12.40 -11.56
N HIS A 165 19.67 11.20 -11.11
CA HIS A 165 20.55 10.30 -10.36
C HIS A 165 20.26 8.82 -10.69
N PRO A 166 21.28 7.95 -10.80
CA PRO A 166 21.10 6.53 -11.11
C PRO A 166 20.24 5.79 -10.06
N GLU A 167 20.29 6.18 -8.79
CA GLU A 167 19.46 5.57 -7.75
C GLU A 167 17.97 5.90 -7.90
N PHE A 168 17.61 7.06 -8.44
CA PHE A 168 16.21 7.35 -8.76
C PHE A 168 15.71 6.48 -9.90
N ALA A 169 16.54 6.25 -10.92
CA ALA A 169 16.22 5.32 -12.01
C ALA A 169 16.00 3.89 -11.48
N ALA A 170 16.83 3.44 -10.54
CA ALA A 170 16.68 2.14 -9.89
C ALA A 170 15.36 2.04 -9.10
N SER A 171 15.00 3.10 -8.35
CA SER A 171 13.73 3.15 -7.62
C SER A 171 12.52 3.14 -8.54
N ALA A 172 12.52 3.95 -9.59
CA ALA A 172 11.45 3.98 -10.60
C ALA A 172 11.25 2.59 -11.23
N ARG A 173 12.35 1.89 -11.54
CA ARG A 173 12.33 0.54 -12.10
C ARG A 173 11.83 -0.51 -11.11
N ALA A 174 12.11 -0.37 -9.82
CA ALA A 174 11.59 -1.27 -8.79
C ALA A 174 10.07 -1.10 -8.59
N SER A 175 9.54 0.12 -8.76
CA SER A 175 8.11 0.40 -8.61
C SER A 175 7.28 0.02 -9.83
N ILE A 176 7.89 -0.30 -10.99
CA ILE A 176 7.15 -0.50 -12.24
C ILE A 176 6.14 -1.65 -12.22
N SER A 177 6.40 -2.71 -11.46
CA SER A 177 5.48 -3.85 -11.32
C SER A 177 4.15 -3.46 -10.68
N ARG A 178 4.08 -2.30 -10.02
CA ARG A 178 2.89 -1.76 -9.36
C ARG A 178 2.12 -0.78 -10.23
N PHE A 179 2.67 -0.38 -11.37
CA PHE A 179 1.98 0.51 -12.30
C PHE A 179 0.90 -0.27 -13.03
N ARG A 180 -0.30 0.31 -13.07
CA ARG A 180 -1.41 -0.16 -13.89
C ARG A 180 -1.94 1.02 -14.68
N MET A 181 -1.93 0.88 -16.01
CA MET A 181 -2.53 1.87 -16.88
C MET A 181 -4.04 1.64 -16.95
N VAL A 182 -4.77 2.70 -17.25
CA VAL A 182 -6.17 2.59 -17.61
C VAL A 182 -6.26 1.75 -18.88
N PRO A 183 -7.12 0.71 -18.95
CA PRO A 183 -7.25 -0.12 -20.14
C PRO A 183 -7.66 0.74 -21.35
N SER A 184 -7.20 0.36 -22.54
CA SER A 184 -7.33 1.18 -23.75
C SER A 184 -8.80 1.43 -24.13
N GLU A 185 -9.70 0.53 -23.76
CA GLU A 185 -11.16 0.67 -23.90
C GLU A 185 -11.79 1.84 -23.13
N LEU A 186 -11.08 2.40 -22.14
CA LEU A 186 -11.52 3.54 -21.33
C LEU A 186 -10.80 4.85 -21.69
N VAL A 187 -9.92 4.85 -22.69
CA VAL A 187 -9.23 6.03 -23.23
C VAL A 187 -9.43 6.11 -24.74
N ASP A 188 -9.47 7.33 -25.28
CA ASP A 188 -9.61 7.54 -26.73
C ASP A 188 -8.24 7.41 -27.45
N GLU A 189 -7.55 6.29 -27.21
CA GLU A 189 -6.20 6.03 -27.75
C GLU A 189 -6.02 4.56 -28.13
N ASP A 190 -5.47 4.31 -29.33
CA ASP A 190 -5.27 2.97 -29.86
C ASP A 190 -4.03 2.28 -29.22
N PRO A 191 -4.14 1.00 -28.80
CA PRO A 191 -3.04 0.27 -28.19
C PRO A 191 -1.95 -0.13 -29.21
N PRO A 192 -0.68 -0.30 -28.79
CA PRO A 192 -0.18 -0.17 -27.41
C PRO A 192 0.04 1.29 -27.01
N LEU A 193 -0.46 1.65 -25.83
CA LEU A 193 -0.29 2.99 -25.29
C LEU A 193 1.16 3.18 -24.88
N THR A 194 1.83 4.16 -25.48
CA THR A 194 3.18 4.56 -25.09
C THR A 194 3.12 5.94 -24.46
N LYS A 195 3.57 6.05 -23.21
CA LYS A 195 3.52 7.30 -22.46
C LYS A 195 4.82 7.63 -21.78
N THR A 196 5.11 8.92 -21.69
CA THR A 196 6.28 9.44 -20.97
C THR A 196 5.83 10.03 -19.64
N LEU A 197 6.44 9.58 -18.55
CA LEU A 197 6.21 10.03 -17.19
C LEU A 197 7.41 10.82 -16.70
N ARG A 198 7.15 11.92 -15.99
CA ARG A 198 8.15 12.59 -15.18
C ARG A 198 7.84 12.34 -13.70
N LEU A 199 8.75 11.64 -13.05
CA LEU A 199 8.74 11.37 -11.61
C LEU A 199 9.60 12.43 -10.94
N GLU A 200 9.04 13.23 -10.05
CA GLU A 200 9.78 14.24 -9.29
C GLU A 200 9.97 13.78 -7.85
N PHE A 201 11.22 13.72 -7.42
CA PHE A 201 11.64 13.34 -6.08
C PHE A 201 11.95 14.62 -5.31
N SER A 202 11.03 15.01 -4.43
CA SER A 202 11.18 16.20 -3.60
C SER A 202 11.13 15.84 -2.13
N LEU A 203 11.87 16.61 -1.33
CA LEU A 203 11.81 16.52 0.13
C LEU A 203 11.00 17.72 0.57
N ALA A 204 9.73 17.50 0.94
CA ALA A 204 8.90 18.58 1.46
C ALA A 204 9.56 19.15 2.74
N GLY A 205 10.08 20.36 2.62
CA GLY A 205 10.46 21.21 3.74
C GLY A 205 9.22 21.91 4.29
N GLU A 206 9.08 21.92 5.60
CA GLU A 206 8.18 22.85 6.28
C GLU A 206 8.78 24.26 6.15
N ASP A 207 8.00 25.21 5.62
CA ASP A 207 8.26 26.66 5.75
C ASP A 207 7.78 27.13 7.13
#